data_AF-A0A662EEE6-F1
#
_entry.id   AF-A0A662EEE6-F1
#
_cell.length_a   1.000
_cell.length_b   1.000
_cell.length_c   1.000
_cell.angle_alpha   90.00
_cell.angle_beta   90.00
_cell.angle_gamma   90.00
#
_symmetry.space_group_name_H-M   'P 1'
#
loop_
_entity.id
_entity.type
_entity.pdbx_description
1 polymer ?
#
loop_
_entity_poly.entity_id
_entity_poly.type
_entity_poly.pdbx_seq_one_letter_code
_entity_poly.pdbx_strand_id
1 'polypeptide(L)'
;KIQGDGDFVEVFVDSPLAVCEARDTKGLYKKARAGIIPEFTGISAPYEAPDKAEMVLDTDDESVEQSAARVVAYLEEKGYVKQ
;
A
#
# COMPACT_ATOMS: atom_id res chain seq x y z
N LYS A 1 17.52 -9.58 -12.78
CA LYS A 1 18.45 -9.12 -11.72
C LYS A 1 17.65 -8.17 -10.86
N ILE A 2 17.42 -8.49 -9.60
CA ILE A 2 16.95 -7.49 -8.64
C ILE A 2 18.14 -6.52 -8.48
N GLN A 3 17.87 -5.25 -8.71
CA GLN A 3 18.84 -4.17 -8.88
C GLN A 3 19.49 -3.83 -7.52
N GLY A 4 20.58 -3.06 -7.51
CA GLY A 4 21.44 -2.89 -6.32
C GLY A 4 20.80 -2.04 -5.22
N ASP A 5 21.50 -1.92 -4.09
CA ASP A 5 21.08 -1.04 -2.98
C ASP A 5 20.83 0.39 -3.50
N GLY A 6 19.61 0.90 -3.30
CA GLY A 6 19.19 2.23 -3.74
C GLY A 6 18.44 2.28 -5.08
N ASP A 7 18.17 1.16 -5.74
CA ASP A 7 17.37 1.11 -6.97
C ASP A 7 15.90 0.71 -6.74
N PHE A 8 15.54 0.35 -5.51
CA PHE A 8 14.18 -0.02 -5.10
C PHE A 8 13.73 0.86 -3.94
N VAL A 9 12.47 1.29 -3.99
CA VAL A 9 11.81 2.08 -2.95
C VAL A 9 10.53 1.33 -2.59
N GLU A 10 10.48 0.75 -1.40
CA GLU A 10 9.29 0.14 -0.82
C GLU A 10 8.39 1.22 -0.25
N VAL A 11 7.16 1.28 -0.76
CA VAL A 11 6.13 2.20 -0.28
C VAL A 11 5.02 1.36 0.37
N PHE A 12 4.94 1.42 1.69
CA PHE A 12 3.86 0.79 2.43
C PHE A 12 2.62 1.68 2.39
N VAL A 13 1.57 1.19 1.74
CA VAL A 13 0.25 1.84 1.74
C VAL A 13 -0.52 1.33 2.94
N ASP A 14 -0.40 2.06 4.04
CA ASP A 14 -1.04 1.72 5.30
C ASP A 14 -2.48 2.22 5.30
N SER A 15 -3.38 1.34 5.69
CA SER A 15 -4.76 1.68 6.00
C SER A 15 -5.40 0.56 6.80
N PRO A 16 -6.20 0.87 7.82
CA PRO A 16 -6.92 -0.13 8.58
C PRO A 16 -7.77 -1.02 7.68
N LEU A 17 -7.75 -2.33 7.98
CA LEU A 17 -8.56 -3.32 7.27
C LEU A 17 -10.03 -2.92 7.18
N ALA A 18 -10.59 -2.33 8.24
CA ALA A 18 -11.98 -1.88 8.27
C ALA A 18 -12.28 -0.80 7.21
N VAL A 19 -11.32 0.10 6.94
CA VAL A 19 -11.45 1.13 5.89
C VAL A 19 -11.36 0.48 4.51
N CYS A 20 -10.43 -0.47 4.34
CA CYS A 20 -10.32 -1.25 3.10
C CYS A 20 -11.60 -2.04 2.80
N GLU A 21 -12.18 -2.70 3.81
CA GLU A 21 -13.45 -3.43 3.73
C GLU A 21 -14.64 -2.50 3.45
N ALA A 22 -14.66 -1.29 4.03
CA ALA A 22 -15.72 -0.32 3.77
C ALA A 22 -15.68 0.20 2.32
N ARG A 23 -14.48 0.35 1.75
CA ARG A 23 -14.30 0.81 0.36
C ARG A 23 -14.71 -0.25 -0.66
N ASP A 24 -14.44 -1.53 -0.38
CA ASP A 24 -14.70 -2.75 -1.19
C ASP A 24 -15.14 -2.53 -2.64
N THR A 25 -14.31 -1.84 -3.42
CA THR A 25 -14.68 -1.30 -4.75
C THR A 25 -15.00 -2.38 -5.78
N LYS A 26 -14.59 -3.63 -5.49
CA LYS A 26 -14.74 -4.80 -6.35
C LYS A 26 -15.59 -5.91 -5.72
N GLY A 27 -16.10 -5.71 -4.51
CA GLY A 27 -16.87 -6.73 -3.79
C GLY A 27 -16.05 -7.94 -3.34
N LEU A 28 -14.72 -7.81 -3.26
CA LEU A 28 -13.81 -8.91 -2.93
C LEU A 28 -13.81 -9.20 -1.43
N TYR A 29 -13.83 -8.17 -0.59
CA TYR A 29 -13.91 -8.36 0.86
C TYR A 29 -15.22 -9.04 1.25
N LYS A 30 -16.34 -8.64 0.64
CA LYS A 30 -17.63 -9.32 0.84
C LYS A 30 -17.58 -10.80 0.46
N LYS A 31 -16.95 -11.15 -0.66
CA LYS A 31 -16.80 -12.56 -1.10
C LYS A 31 -15.86 -13.35 -0.18
N ALA A 32 -14.78 -12.73 0.29
CA ALA A 32 -13.86 -13.32 1.25
C ALA A 32 -14.55 -13.61 2.59
N ARG A 33 -15.31 -12.65 3.13
CA ARG A 33 -16.13 -12.83 4.35
C ARG A 33 -17.19 -13.93 4.19
N ALA A 34 -17.70 -14.14 2.97
CA ALA A 34 -18.61 -15.24 2.65
C ALA A 34 -17.93 -16.61 2.44
N GLY A 35 -16.60 -16.69 2.58
CA GLY A 35 -15.83 -17.92 2.39
C GLY A 35 -15.67 -18.36 0.94
N ILE A 36 -16.00 -17.50 -0.03
CA ILE A 36 -15.92 -17.81 -1.47
C ILE A 36 -14.46 -17.71 -1.96
N ILE A 37 -13.68 -16.80 -1.36
CA ILE A 37 -12.27 -16.60 -1.69
C ILE A 37 -11.43 -17.10 -0.51
N PRO A 38 -10.74 -18.25 -0.67
CA PRO A 38 -9.85 -18.76 0.37
C PRO A 38 -8.57 -17.94 0.45
N GLU A 39 -7.86 -18.03 1.59
CA GLU A 39 -6.55 -17.40 1.81
C GLU A 39 -6.51 -15.89 1.47
N PHE A 40 -7.61 -15.18 1.78
CA PHE A 40 -7.70 -13.76 1.50
C PHE A 40 -6.96 -12.95 2.59
N THR A 41 -5.92 -12.23 2.16
CA THR A 41 -5.08 -11.39 3.03
C THR A 41 -5.91 -10.35 3.79
N GLY A 42 -5.66 -10.24 5.10
CA GLY A 42 -6.42 -9.42 6.03
C GLY A 42 -7.67 -10.10 6.59
N ILE A 43 -8.17 -11.17 5.97
CA ILE A 43 -9.42 -11.85 6.39
C ILE A 43 -9.13 -13.25 6.93
N SER A 44 -8.66 -14.15 6.07
CA SER A 44 -8.34 -15.54 6.44
C SER A 44 -6.84 -15.82 6.43
N ALA A 45 -6.04 -14.94 5.83
CA ALA A 45 -4.58 -14.95 5.88
C ALA A 45 -4.04 -13.62 6.44
N PRO A 46 -2.91 -13.62 7.17
CA PRO A 46 -2.32 -12.37 7.68
C PRO A 46 -1.72 -11.52 6.56
N TYR A 47 -1.65 -10.21 6.79
CA TYR A 47 -0.80 -9.31 6.02
C TYR A 47 0.50 -9.10 6.80
N GLU A 48 1.64 -9.25 6.14
CA GLU A 48 2.96 -8.99 6.72
C GLU A 48 3.40 -7.59 6.29
N ALA A 49 3.25 -6.63 7.20
CA ALA A 49 3.73 -5.27 6.95
C ALA A 49 5.27 -5.27 6.82
N PRO A 50 5.84 -4.41 5.98
CA PRO A 50 7.28 -4.34 5.80
C PRO A 50 7.97 -3.86 7.08
N ASP A 51 9.05 -4.54 7.48
CA ASP A 51 9.83 -4.17 8.67
C ASP A 51 10.46 -2.77 8.54
N LYS A 52 10.84 -2.38 7.31
CA LYS A 52 11.58 -1.15 7.00
C LYS A 52 11.24 -0.60 5.61
N ALA A 53 10.00 -0.19 5.42
CA ALA A 53 9.65 0.54 4.21
C ALA A 53 10.39 1.88 4.14
N GLU A 54 10.84 2.27 2.95
CA GLU A 54 11.40 3.60 2.70
C GLU A 54 10.35 4.71 2.85
N MET A 55 9.08 4.38 2.60
CA MET A 55 7.95 5.29 2.76
C MET A 55 6.72 4.60 3.31
N VAL A 56 5.96 5.31 4.16
CA VAL A 56 4.63 4.89 4.61
C VAL A 56 3.60 5.97 4.23
N LEU A 57 2.52 5.54 3.59
CA LEU A 57 1.39 6.35 3.16
C LEU A 57 0.18 6.00 4.02
N ASP A 58 -0.39 6.97 4.71
CA ASP A 58 -1.57 6.79 5.57
C ASP A 58 -2.81 7.17 4.76
N THR A 59 -3.45 6.17 4.16
CA THR A 59 -4.47 6.41 3.14
C THR A 59 -5.89 6.48 3.67
N ASP A 60 -6.09 6.41 4.99
CA ASP A 60 -7.34 6.82 5.63
C ASP A 60 -7.35 8.30 5.98
N ASP A 61 -6.19 8.90 6.22
CA ASP A 61 -6.07 10.33 6.54
C ASP A 61 -5.62 11.22 5.35
N GLU A 62 -5.22 10.63 4.22
CA GLU A 62 -4.78 11.37 3.03
C GLU A 62 -5.54 11.01 1.74
N SER A 63 -5.66 11.99 0.83
CA SER A 63 -6.21 11.77 -0.50
C SER A 63 -5.19 11.12 -1.44
N VAL A 64 -5.68 10.53 -2.53
CA VAL A 64 -4.82 9.93 -3.57
C VAL A 64 -3.81 10.94 -4.12
N GLU A 65 -4.23 12.18 -4.32
CA GLU A 65 -3.37 13.26 -4.81
C GLU A 65 -2.28 13.62 -3.80
N GLN A 66 -2.61 13.61 -2.50
CA GLN A 66 -1.65 13.85 -1.43
C GLN A 66 -0.63 12.72 -1.33
N SER A 67 -1.09 11.47 -1.30
CA SER A 67 -0.21 10.28 -1.35
C SER A 67 0.74 10.35 -2.56
N ALA A 68 0.20 10.60 -3.75
CA ALA A 68 0.97 10.63 -4.98
C ALA A 68 2.00 11.76 -4.97
N ALA A 69 1.62 12.95 -4.50
CA ALA A 69 2.53 14.09 -4.36
C ALA A 69 3.69 13.77 -3.39
N ARG A 70 3.41 13.07 -2.28
CA ARG A 70 4.45 12.64 -1.33
C ARG A 70 5.44 11.66 -1.98
N VAL A 71 4.96 10.69 -2.75
CA VAL A 71 5.83 9.75 -3.48
C VAL A 71 6.71 10.49 -4.48
N VAL A 72 6.15 11.41 -5.27
CA VAL A 72 6.92 12.20 -6.23
C VAL A 72 7.97 13.05 -5.51
N ALA A 73 7.61 13.76 -4.45
CA ALA A 73 8.54 14.58 -3.68
C ALA A 73 9.70 13.76 -3.09
N TYR A 74 9.43 12.55 -2.60
CA TYR A 74 10.49 11.65 -2.13
C TYR A 74 11.45 11.26 -3.26
N LEU A 75 10.92 10.93 -4.43
CA LEU A 75 11.73 10.56 -5.59
C LEU A 75 12.58 11.74 -6.11
N GLU A 76 12.06 12.97 -6.03
CA GLU A 76 12.80 14.19 -6.33
C GLU A 76 13.92 14.45 -5.32
N GLU A 77 13.64 14.32 -4.02
CA GLU A 77 14.64 14.49 -2.95
C GLU A 77 15.81 13.51 -3.11
N LYS A 78 15.52 12.27 -3.48
CA LYS A 78 16.54 11.24 -3.75
C LYS A 78 17.21 11.40 -5.12
N GLY A 79 16.74 12.32 -5.96
CA GLY A 79 17.30 12.60 -7.27
C GLY A 79 16.96 11.59 -8.36
N TYR A 80 15.96 10.74 -8.14
CA TYR A 80 15.48 9.78 -9.15
C TYR A 80 14.62 10.44 -10.24
N VAL A 81 13.92 11.51 -9.88
CA VAL A 81 13.09 12.30 -10.81
C VAL A 81 13.60 13.74 -10.80
N LYS A 82 13.66 14.35 -11.99
CA LYS A 82 13.94 15.79 -12.16
C LYS A 82 12.69 16.44 -12.74
N GLN A 83 12.27 17.57 -12.20
CA GLN A 83 11.31 18.46 -12.86
C GLN A 83 11.97 19.22 -14.01
#